data_AF-A0A6L7WEM2-F1
#
_entry.id   AF-A0A6L7WEM2-F1
#
_cell.length_a   1.000
_cell.length_b   1.000
_cell.length_c   1.000
_cell.angle_alpha   90.00
_cell.angle_beta   90.00
_cell.angle_gamma   90.00
#
_symmetry.space_group_name_H-M   'P 1'
#
loop_
_entity.id
_entity.type
_entity.pdbx_description
1 polymer ?
#
loop_
_entity_poly.entity_id
_entity_poly.type
_entity_poly.pdbx_seq_one_letter_code
_entity_poly.pdbx_strand_id
1 'polypeptide(L)'
;MQALRYSRSRSLRLRAGDDNAGGTPSHCCPVRHALHWPGGGPARRLAGRSNTAFPARGDAMTTGPGPPPQQPQVVDAPALDGGEWLQGGPIDVRGLGKPLLVDFWDYTCLNCLRTLPYLAEWHRRYEEHGLTVVGVHTPEFDFARNPDRVREAIADLEIPYPVVLDAEFNIWRAYANRFWPSKYFVDREGKIRAQHAGEGAYGESEQVVQALLREQEGFDAELPAPMEPLRPEDGPGAVCYRVTPELYCGYSRGIIGNLGGPQPDRPHRYSDPGKHVEGTLYLDGHWMVSGENAARPFGAQGPSRMTLTYMAADVNLVMHPPIMGGSGEARVLLDGEPPAGDAAGEDAEGGVVTVDKPRMYRLVRGVDVERHTLTVETESDGLATFAFTFTSCVAPPPEA
;
A
#
# COMPACT_ATOMS: atom_id res chain seq x y z
N MET A 1 -45.14 18.79 25.28
CA MET A 1 -46.10 17.70 25.02
C MET A 1 -45.71 17.06 23.70
N GLN A 2 -44.94 15.96 23.73
CA GLN A 2 -45.39 14.57 23.46
C GLN A 2 -46.00 14.41 22.05
N ALA A 3 -45.29 13.82 21.08
CA ALA A 3 -45.07 12.38 20.79
C ALA A 3 -46.18 11.85 19.84
N LEU A 4 -45.90 11.24 18.69
CA LEU A 4 -45.59 9.81 18.46
C LEU A 4 -45.35 9.57 16.93
N ARG A 5 -44.22 8.99 16.52
CA ARG A 5 -43.99 7.60 16.01
C ARG A 5 -44.65 7.23 14.66
N TYR A 6 -43.83 6.76 13.71
CA TYR A 6 -43.81 5.33 13.30
C TYR A 6 -42.51 4.94 12.57
N SER A 7 -41.91 3.83 13.03
CA SER A 7 -40.75 3.12 12.49
C SER A 7 -41.23 1.98 11.58
N ARG A 8 -40.44 1.62 10.56
CA ARG A 8 -40.54 0.33 9.89
C ARG A 8 -39.17 -0.33 9.82
N SER A 9 -38.97 -1.29 10.72
CA SER A 9 -37.96 -2.33 10.64
C SER A 9 -38.36 -3.39 9.61
N ARG A 10 -37.40 -3.85 8.80
CA ARG A 10 -37.51 -5.11 8.05
C ARG A 10 -36.65 -6.17 8.75
N SER A 11 -37.31 -7.25 9.12
CA SER A 11 -36.75 -8.42 9.79
C SER A 11 -36.16 -9.39 8.75
N LEU A 12 -34.87 -9.72 8.90
CA LEU A 12 -34.29 -10.91 8.29
C LEU A 12 -34.62 -12.12 9.18
N ARG A 13 -35.32 -13.12 8.64
CA ARG A 13 -35.49 -14.43 9.29
C ARG A 13 -34.36 -15.35 8.83
N LEU A 14 -33.45 -15.72 9.73
CA LEU A 14 -32.56 -16.87 9.57
C LEU A 14 -33.20 -18.09 10.25
N ARG A 15 -33.25 -19.21 9.54
CA ARG A 15 -33.61 -20.51 10.11
C ARG A 15 -32.40 -21.07 10.85
N ALA A 16 -32.60 -21.41 12.12
CA ALA A 16 -31.64 -22.16 12.92
C ALA A 16 -31.55 -23.61 12.43
N GLY A 17 -30.32 -24.08 12.24
CA GLY A 17 -29.95 -25.48 12.30
C GLY A 17 -28.88 -25.59 13.37
N ASP A 18 -29.22 -26.22 14.49
CA ASP A 18 -28.29 -26.59 15.55
C ASP A 18 -27.23 -27.55 14.99
N ASP A 19 -25.96 -27.31 15.30
CA ASP A 19 -25.09 -28.38 15.81
C ASP A 19 -23.87 -27.78 16.53
N ASN A 20 -23.62 -28.38 17.69
CA ASN A 20 -22.75 -27.93 18.76
C ASN A 20 -21.41 -28.68 18.67
N ALA A 21 -20.27 -27.99 18.58
CA ALA A 21 -18.97 -28.54 18.98
C ALA A 21 -17.95 -27.42 19.20
N GLY A 22 -17.46 -27.32 20.44
CA GLY A 22 -16.47 -26.34 20.87
C GLY A 22 -15.09 -26.53 20.22
N GLY A 23 -14.42 -25.40 20.01
CA GLY A 23 -13.02 -25.31 19.62
C GLY A 23 -12.52 -23.88 19.83
N THR A 24 -11.53 -23.74 20.69
CA THR A 24 -10.75 -22.51 20.96
C THR A 24 -10.23 -21.86 19.66
N PRO A 25 -10.25 -20.53 19.49
CA PRO A 25 -9.68 -19.89 18.31
C PRO A 25 -8.15 -19.92 18.39
N SER A 26 -7.58 -20.69 17.48
CA SER A 26 -6.14 -20.75 17.24
C SER A 26 -5.68 -19.49 16.50
N HIS A 27 -4.52 -18.99 16.90
CA HIS A 27 -3.91 -17.76 16.38
C HIS A 27 -3.74 -17.78 14.86
N CYS A 28 -4.08 -16.66 14.21
CA CYS A 28 -3.84 -16.45 12.78
C CYS A 28 -2.33 -16.43 12.50
N CYS A 29 -1.92 -17.33 11.60
CA CYS A 29 -0.57 -17.46 11.06
C CYS A 29 -0.36 -16.42 9.93
N PRO A 30 0.82 -15.82 9.77
CA PRO A 30 1.07 -14.88 8.68
C PRO A 30 1.17 -15.61 7.33
N VAL A 31 0.45 -15.09 6.34
CA VAL A 31 0.43 -15.56 4.95
C VAL A 31 1.78 -15.28 4.30
N ARG A 32 2.54 -16.33 3.98
CA ARG A 32 3.73 -16.23 3.13
C ARG A 32 3.30 -16.06 1.66
N HIS A 33 3.43 -14.86 1.09
CA HIS A 33 3.39 -14.67 -0.35
C HIS A 33 4.79 -14.83 -0.96
N ALA A 34 4.98 -15.89 -1.74
CA ALA A 34 6.11 -16.04 -2.64
C ALA A 34 5.64 -15.72 -4.07
N LEU A 35 5.97 -14.52 -4.55
CA LEU A 35 5.88 -14.20 -5.98
C LEU A 35 7.21 -14.57 -6.62
N HIS A 36 7.15 -15.51 -7.57
CA HIS A 36 8.30 -16.05 -8.29
C HIS A 36 8.55 -15.19 -9.55
N TRP A 37 9.75 -14.64 -9.68
CA TRP A 37 10.21 -13.95 -10.89
C TRP A 37 11.06 -14.92 -11.74
N PRO A 38 10.79 -15.14 -13.04
CA PRO A 38 11.61 -16.01 -13.86
C PRO A 38 12.79 -15.23 -14.46
N GLY A 39 13.99 -15.51 -13.96
CA GLY A 39 15.25 -15.19 -14.66
C GLY A 39 15.58 -16.24 -15.71
N GLY A 40 15.71 -15.83 -16.97
CA GLY A 40 16.06 -16.69 -18.10
C GLY A 40 17.56 -17.03 -18.15
N GLY A 41 17.86 -18.31 -18.36
CA GLY A 41 19.18 -18.85 -18.72
C GLY A 41 19.03 -20.29 -19.26
N PRO A 42 19.81 -20.72 -20.26
CA PRO A 42 19.40 -21.79 -21.19
C PRO A 42 19.53 -23.20 -20.59
N ALA A 43 18.48 -24.00 -20.79
CA ALA A 43 18.41 -25.40 -20.38
C ALA A 43 19.30 -26.30 -21.26
N ARG A 44 20.27 -26.98 -20.64
CA ARG A 44 20.94 -28.14 -21.23
C ARG A 44 20.08 -29.39 -21.01
N ARG A 45 19.74 -30.07 -22.11
CA ARG A 45 19.08 -31.38 -22.13
C ARG A 45 20.00 -32.45 -21.55
N LEU A 46 19.49 -33.24 -20.60
CA LEU A 46 19.98 -34.60 -20.35
C LEU A 46 18.80 -35.56 -20.37
N ALA A 47 18.99 -36.64 -21.11
CA ALA A 47 18.00 -37.63 -21.46
C ALA A 47 17.78 -38.66 -20.34
N GLY A 48 16.53 -39.10 -20.23
CA GLY A 48 16.09 -40.48 -20.00
C GLY A 48 16.77 -41.31 -18.91
N ARG A 49 15.97 -41.72 -17.92
CA ARG A 49 15.52 -43.12 -17.83
C ARG A 49 14.47 -43.29 -16.73
N SER A 50 13.36 -43.89 -17.13
CA SER A 50 12.39 -44.53 -16.25
C SER A 50 13.05 -45.68 -15.49
N ASN A 51 12.73 -45.80 -14.20
CA ASN A 51 12.66 -47.12 -13.57
C ASN A 51 11.69 -47.11 -12.40
N THR A 52 10.65 -47.91 -12.55
CA THR A 52 9.72 -48.37 -11.55
C THR A 52 10.42 -49.36 -10.61
N ALA A 53 10.31 -49.17 -9.30
CA ALA A 53 10.28 -50.23 -8.29
C ALA A 53 10.03 -49.64 -6.90
N PHE A 54 8.87 -49.97 -6.32
CA PHE A 54 8.64 -49.87 -4.88
C PHE A 54 9.18 -51.14 -4.22
N PRO A 55 10.04 -51.06 -3.19
CA PRO A 55 10.11 -52.08 -2.17
C PRO A 55 9.51 -51.54 -0.86
N ALA A 56 8.48 -52.23 -0.39
CA ALA A 56 7.99 -52.11 0.97
C ALA A 56 8.97 -52.79 1.93
N ARG A 57 9.58 -52.04 2.84
CA ARG A 57 10.06 -52.52 4.15
C ARG A 57 9.97 -51.39 5.16
N GLY A 58 9.27 -51.65 6.26
CA GLY A 58 9.22 -50.76 7.40
C GLY A 58 10.51 -50.88 8.20
N ASP A 59 11.19 -49.75 8.37
CA ASP A 59 12.16 -49.53 9.42
C ASP A 59 11.68 -48.32 10.23
N ALA A 60 11.58 -48.51 11.54
CA ALA A 60 11.21 -47.47 12.47
C ALA A 60 12.28 -46.36 12.44
N MET A 61 11.90 -45.19 11.94
CA MET A 61 12.74 -43.99 11.99
C MET A 61 12.85 -43.53 13.45
N THR A 62 13.98 -43.83 14.10
CA THR A 62 14.39 -43.14 15.31
C THR A 62 14.63 -41.67 14.96
N THR A 63 13.75 -40.79 15.44
CA THR A 63 13.91 -39.34 15.33
C THR A 63 15.10 -38.90 16.18
N GLY A 64 16.23 -38.61 15.52
CA GLY A 64 17.32 -37.89 16.17
C GLY A 64 16.87 -36.49 16.59
N PRO A 65 17.46 -35.89 17.64
CA PRO A 65 17.14 -34.53 18.04
C PRO A 65 17.40 -33.59 16.87
N GLY A 66 16.40 -32.76 16.53
CA GLY A 66 16.50 -31.76 15.48
C GLY A 66 17.63 -30.77 15.74
N PRO A 67 18.09 -30.04 14.70
CA PRO A 67 19.14 -29.04 14.85
C PRO A 67 18.75 -28.04 15.96
N PRO A 68 19.72 -27.58 16.78
CA PRO A 68 19.43 -26.64 17.84
C PRO A 68 18.78 -25.38 17.25
N PRO A 69 17.84 -24.75 17.99
CA PRO A 69 17.21 -23.51 17.53
C PRO A 69 18.30 -22.48 17.22
N GLN A 70 18.32 -22.00 15.98
CA GLN A 70 19.25 -20.96 15.56
C GLN A 70 18.95 -19.70 16.40
N GLN A 71 19.98 -19.16 17.04
CA GLN A 71 19.86 -17.86 17.70
C GLN A 71 19.40 -16.82 16.67
N PRO A 72 18.53 -15.86 17.03
CA PRO A 72 18.13 -14.80 16.12
C PRO A 72 19.39 -14.12 15.58
N GLN A 73 19.56 -14.06 14.26
CA GLN A 73 20.67 -13.32 13.68
C GLN A 73 20.51 -11.85 14.04
N VAL A 74 21.46 -11.31 14.79
CA VAL A 74 21.58 -9.88 15.06
C VAL A 74 22.07 -9.22 13.78
N VAL A 75 21.20 -8.43 13.13
CA VAL A 75 21.51 -7.73 11.88
C VAL A 75 21.79 -6.26 12.20
N ASP A 76 22.96 -5.78 11.79
CA ASP A 76 23.28 -4.34 11.83
C ASP A 76 22.36 -3.56 10.88
N ALA A 77 21.77 -2.48 11.38
CA ALA A 77 21.05 -1.54 10.53
C ALA A 77 22.04 -0.87 9.55
N PRO A 78 21.76 -0.90 8.24
CA PRO A 78 22.56 -0.16 7.26
C PRO A 78 22.52 1.34 7.52
N ALA A 79 23.57 2.05 7.10
CA ALA A 79 23.60 3.51 7.15
C ALA A 79 22.53 4.13 6.23
N LEU A 80 22.08 5.33 6.57
CA LEU A 80 21.11 6.11 5.80
C LEU A 80 21.83 7.06 4.81
N ASP A 81 22.80 6.50 4.08
CA ASP A 81 23.68 7.23 3.16
C ASP A 81 23.18 7.18 1.72
N GLY A 82 23.61 8.15 0.91
CA GLY A 82 23.32 8.17 -0.54
C GLY A 82 21.96 8.77 -0.91
N GLY A 83 21.29 9.43 0.04
CA GLY A 83 20.08 10.25 -0.19
C GLY A 83 20.29 11.73 0.16
N GLU A 84 19.33 12.57 -0.23
CA GLU A 84 19.30 14.00 0.09
C GLU A 84 18.40 14.24 1.31
N TRP A 85 18.92 14.86 2.37
CA TRP A 85 18.11 15.20 3.55
C TRP A 85 17.26 16.45 3.27
N LEU A 86 15.94 16.28 3.29
CA LEU A 86 14.98 17.35 2.96
C LEU A 86 14.39 18.03 4.20
N GLN A 87 14.37 17.32 5.33
CA GLN A 87 13.97 17.83 6.63
C GLN A 87 14.86 17.22 7.72
N GLY A 88 15.28 18.03 8.69
CA GLY A 88 16.25 17.61 9.70
C GLY A 88 17.67 17.52 9.12
N GLY A 89 18.43 16.49 9.52
CA GLY A 89 19.79 16.27 9.03
C GLY A 89 20.27 14.82 9.21
N PRO A 90 21.45 14.49 8.68
CA PRO A 90 22.00 13.14 8.70
C PRO A 90 22.01 12.48 10.08
N ILE A 91 21.56 11.23 10.13
CA ILE A 91 21.56 10.40 11.34
C ILE A 91 22.60 9.30 11.19
N ASP A 92 23.59 9.31 12.09
CA ASP A 92 24.52 8.18 12.26
C ASP A 92 23.80 7.07 13.04
N VAL A 93 23.27 6.09 12.32
CA VAL A 93 22.51 4.96 12.88
C VAL A 93 23.26 4.24 14.01
N ARG A 94 24.59 4.11 13.92
CA ARG A 94 25.39 3.39 14.92
C ARG A 94 25.86 4.31 16.05
N GLY A 95 26.08 5.59 15.76
CA GLY A 95 26.49 6.60 16.72
C GLY A 95 25.34 7.24 17.50
N LEU A 96 24.08 7.04 17.09
CA LEU A 96 22.91 7.69 17.67
C LEU A 96 22.73 7.35 19.15
N GLY A 97 23.02 6.11 19.55
CA GLY A 97 22.93 5.66 20.95
C GLY A 97 21.50 5.65 21.52
N LYS A 98 20.48 5.68 20.65
CA LYS A 98 19.06 5.71 21.00
C LYS A 98 18.24 4.83 20.06
N PRO A 99 17.05 4.35 20.47
CA PRO A 99 16.14 3.65 19.58
C PRO A 99 15.77 4.48 18.34
N LEU A 100 15.80 3.83 17.18
CA LEU A 100 15.51 4.43 15.88
C LEU A 100 14.43 3.61 15.15
N LEU A 101 13.41 4.30 14.65
CA LEU A 101 12.42 3.76 13.73
C LEU A 101 12.68 4.32 12.32
N VAL A 102 13.04 3.45 11.39
CA VAL A 102 13.20 3.79 9.97
C VAL A 102 11.93 3.38 9.23
N ASP A 103 11.25 4.32 8.57
CA ASP A 103 10.08 4.07 7.75
C ASP A 103 10.34 4.40 6.27
N PHE A 104 10.15 3.42 5.40
CA PHE A 104 10.22 3.61 3.95
C PHE A 104 8.84 3.97 3.41
N TRP A 105 8.73 5.13 2.76
CA TRP A 105 7.45 5.67 2.30
C TRP A 105 7.57 6.37 0.94
N ASP A 106 6.43 6.63 0.32
CA ASP A 106 6.26 7.47 -0.87
C ASP A 106 4.95 8.26 -0.70
N TYR A 107 4.91 9.53 -1.10
CA TYR A 107 3.73 10.39 -0.88
C TYR A 107 2.53 10.05 -1.78
N THR A 108 2.69 9.20 -2.79
CA THR A 108 1.62 8.70 -3.67
C THR A 108 1.08 7.35 -3.25
N CYS A 109 1.76 6.67 -2.32
CA CYS A 109 1.39 5.36 -1.80
C CYS A 109 0.26 5.47 -0.77
N LEU A 110 -0.93 4.94 -1.11
CA LEU A 110 -2.11 4.94 -0.22
C LEU A 110 -1.81 4.37 1.17
N ASN A 111 -1.16 3.20 1.20
CA ASN A 111 -0.82 2.48 2.42
C ASN A 111 0.13 3.30 3.32
N CYS A 112 1.00 4.10 2.70
CA CYS A 112 1.93 5.00 3.35
C CYS A 112 1.18 6.19 3.96
N LEU A 113 0.33 6.86 3.17
CA LEU A 113 -0.52 7.96 3.64
C LEU A 113 -1.40 7.55 4.84
N ARG A 114 -1.83 6.29 4.86
CA ARG A 114 -2.57 5.65 5.94
C ARG A 114 -1.72 5.34 7.19
N THR A 115 -0.41 5.13 7.02
CA THR A 115 0.55 4.79 8.09
C THR A 115 1.20 6.02 8.74
N LEU A 116 1.49 7.06 7.95
CA LEU A 116 2.21 8.26 8.42
C LEU A 116 1.61 8.93 9.67
N PRO A 117 0.27 9.04 9.83
CA PRO A 117 -0.31 9.61 11.04
C PRO A 117 0.06 8.86 12.34
N TYR A 118 0.16 7.53 12.29
CA TYR A 118 0.62 6.73 13.43
C TYR A 118 2.09 7.02 13.77
N LEU A 119 2.94 7.15 12.76
CA LEU A 119 4.35 7.46 12.95
C LEU A 119 4.56 8.88 13.52
N ALA A 120 3.77 9.85 13.05
CA ALA A 120 3.78 11.20 13.59
C ALA A 120 3.37 11.22 15.07
N GLU A 121 2.35 10.43 15.45
CA GLU A 121 1.92 10.31 16.83
C GLU A 121 2.97 9.59 17.70
N TRP A 122 3.58 8.50 17.23
CA TRP A 122 4.67 7.85 17.97
C TRP A 122 5.88 8.76 18.15
N HIS A 123 6.24 9.54 17.12
CA HIS A 123 7.29 10.53 17.27
C HIS A 123 6.98 11.52 18.41
N ARG A 124 5.80 12.15 18.39
CA ARG A 124 5.38 13.11 19.43
C ARG A 124 5.31 12.48 20.83
N ARG A 125 4.82 11.24 20.92
CA ARG A 125 4.66 10.54 22.21
C ARG A 125 5.97 10.09 22.83
N TYR A 126 6.97 9.76 22.00
CA TYR A 126 8.15 9.03 22.46
C TYR A 126 9.48 9.75 22.20
N GLU A 127 9.49 10.90 21.52
CA GLU A 127 10.73 11.66 21.28
C GLU A 127 11.45 12.06 22.58
N GLU A 128 10.70 12.51 23.58
CA GLU A 128 11.26 12.89 24.90
C GLU A 128 11.78 11.67 25.67
N HIS A 129 11.27 10.48 25.36
CA HIS A 129 11.73 9.20 25.92
C HIS A 129 12.91 8.60 25.16
N GLY A 130 13.34 9.23 24.07
CA GLY A 130 14.53 8.84 23.29
C GLY A 130 14.24 8.22 21.93
N LEU A 131 12.97 8.08 21.50
CA LEU A 131 12.68 7.56 20.16
C LEU A 131 13.11 8.58 19.10
N THR A 132 13.88 8.11 18.11
CA THR A 132 14.09 8.84 16.85
C THR A 132 13.30 8.16 15.75
N VAL A 133 12.54 8.92 14.95
CA VAL A 133 11.87 8.41 13.75
C VAL A 133 12.54 9.02 12.53
N VAL A 134 12.71 8.27 11.45
CA VAL A 134 13.23 8.76 10.16
C VAL A 134 12.37 8.24 9.03
N GLY A 135 11.88 9.16 8.21
CA GLY A 135 11.23 8.82 6.94
C GLY A 135 12.27 8.72 5.82
N VAL A 136 12.41 7.54 5.22
CA VAL A 136 13.16 7.33 3.98
C VAL A 136 12.17 7.39 2.82
N HIS A 137 12.04 8.57 2.21
CA HIS A 137 11.19 8.74 1.04
C HIS A 137 11.87 8.09 -0.17
N THR A 138 11.34 6.95 -0.64
CA THR A 138 11.86 6.24 -1.82
C THR A 138 10.79 6.31 -2.91
N PRO A 139 11.08 6.90 -4.08
CA PRO A 139 10.04 7.25 -5.05
C PRO A 139 9.50 6.03 -5.80
N GLU A 140 8.17 5.89 -5.85
CA GLU A 140 7.50 4.86 -6.66
C GLU A 140 7.43 5.23 -8.16
N PHE A 141 7.38 6.53 -8.45
CA PHE A 141 7.30 7.09 -9.80
C PHE A 141 8.36 8.16 -9.99
N ASP A 142 8.80 8.39 -11.23
CA ASP A 142 9.90 9.31 -11.52
C ASP A 142 9.63 10.75 -11.06
N PHE A 143 8.38 11.23 -11.11
CA PHE A 143 8.05 12.58 -10.65
C PHE A 143 8.25 12.76 -9.13
N ALA A 144 8.18 11.68 -8.35
CA ALA A 144 8.36 11.69 -6.90
C ALA A 144 9.85 11.75 -6.50
N ARG A 145 10.77 11.77 -7.48
CA ARG A 145 12.20 12.07 -7.27
C ARG A 145 12.48 13.56 -7.07
N ASN A 146 11.50 14.44 -7.36
CA ASN A 146 11.71 15.88 -7.28
C ASN A 146 11.74 16.35 -5.80
N PRO A 147 12.86 16.89 -5.30
CA PRO A 147 12.98 17.27 -3.90
C PRO A 147 11.99 18.37 -3.47
N ASP A 148 11.59 19.27 -4.37
CA ASP A 148 10.61 20.32 -4.06
C ASP A 148 9.21 19.73 -3.86
N ARG A 149 8.82 18.74 -4.66
CA ARG A 149 7.54 18.02 -4.49
C ARG A 149 7.52 17.21 -3.20
N VAL A 150 8.64 16.60 -2.85
CA VAL A 150 8.75 15.86 -1.59
C VAL A 150 8.72 16.82 -0.39
N ARG A 151 9.34 18.00 -0.47
CA ARG A 151 9.22 19.06 0.57
C ARG A 151 7.78 19.54 0.72
N GLU A 152 7.07 19.78 -0.38
CA GLU A 152 5.64 20.10 -0.37
C GLU A 152 4.83 18.99 0.34
N ALA A 153 5.07 17.73 -0.01
CA ALA A 153 4.40 16.59 0.62
C ALA A 153 4.72 16.46 2.12
N ILE A 154 5.97 16.67 2.53
CA ILE A 154 6.38 16.68 3.96
C ILE A 154 5.56 17.72 4.73
N ALA A 155 5.39 18.92 4.16
CA ALA A 155 4.61 19.99 4.76
C ALA A 155 3.10 19.68 4.77
N ASP A 156 2.53 19.27 3.64
CA ASP A 156 1.10 18.93 3.49
C ASP A 156 0.67 17.79 4.42
N LEU A 157 1.56 16.82 4.67
CA LEU A 157 1.33 15.66 5.53
C LEU A 157 1.75 15.88 6.99
N GLU A 158 2.22 17.10 7.31
CA GLU A 158 2.65 17.51 8.66
C GLU A 158 3.64 16.54 9.30
N ILE A 159 4.60 16.01 8.51
CA ILE A 159 5.58 15.03 9.00
C ILE A 159 6.53 15.74 9.98
N PRO A 160 6.61 15.33 11.26
CA PRO A 160 7.35 16.09 12.27
C PRO A 160 8.82 15.66 12.41
N TYR A 161 9.22 14.56 11.79
CA TYR A 161 10.53 13.93 11.98
C TYR A 161 11.46 14.09 10.76
N PRO A 162 12.78 13.83 10.89
CA PRO A 162 13.72 13.91 9.77
C PRO A 162 13.32 13.04 8.57
N VAL A 163 13.54 13.57 7.37
CA VAL A 163 13.25 12.89 6.11
C VAL A 163 14.44 12.95 5.16
N VAL A 164 14.81 11.79 4.63
CA VAL A 164 15.81 11.63 3.57
C VAL A 164 15.13 11.14 2.30
N LEU A 165 15.40 11.82 1.19
CA LEU A 165 15.01 11.42 -0.15
C LEU A 165 16.03 10.42 -0.71
N ASP A 166 15.62 9.17 -0.84
CA ASP A 166 16.39 8.09 -1.46
C ASP A 166 16.03 7.92 -2.94
N ALA A 167 16.23 8.98 -3.73
CA ALA A 167 15.84 9.01 -5.15
C ALA A 167 16.44 7.84 -5.94
N GLU A 168 17.68 7.45 -5.65
CA GLU A 168 18.41 6.40 -6.37
C GLU A 168 18.31 5.01 -5.72
N PHE A 169 17.41 4.82 -4.75
CA PHE A 169 17.16 3.55 -4.05
C PHE A 169 18.42 2.99 -3.34
N ASN A 170 19.35 3.85 -2.92
CA ASN A 170 20.58 3.45 -2.24
C ASN A 170 20.28 2.87 -0.87
N ILE A 171 19.49 3.58 -0.06
CA ILE A 171 19.09 3.18 1.28
C ILE A 171 18.14 1.99 1.20
N TRP A 172 17.17 2.04 0.28
CA TRP A 172 16.22 0.96 0.00
C TRP A 172 16.93 -0.37 -0.28
N ARG A 173 17.93 -0.36 -1.18
CA ARG A 173 18.71 -1.56 -1.49
C ARG A 173 19.58 -2.01 -0.31
N ALA A 174 20.15 -1.08 0.44
CA ALA A 174 20.97 -1.41 1.61
C ALA A 174 20.18 -2.16 2.68
N TYR A 175 18.91 -1.76 2.90
CA TYR A 175 17.97 -2.46 3.79
C TYR A 175 17.34 -3.72 3.18
N ALA A 176 17.68 -4.05 1.93
CA ALA A 176 17.04 -5.11 1.15
C ALA A 176 15.51 -4.98 1.12
N ASN A 177 15.01 -3.74 1.17
CA ASN A 177 13.58 -3.45 1.25
C ASN A 177 12.85 -3.84 -0.05
N ARG A 178 11.55 -4.12 0.04
CA ARG A 178 10.72 -4.56 -1.10
C ARG A 178 9.32 -3.96 -1.13
N PHE A 179 8.90 -3.25 -0.09
CA PHE A 179 7.51 -2.83 0.07
C PHE A 179 7.41 -1.43 0.63
N TRP A 180 6.36 -0.74 0.20
CA TRP A 180 5.88 0.49 0.81
C TRP A 180 4.54 0.23 1.54
N PRO A 181 4.35 0.76 2.76
CA PRO A 181 5.40 1.22 3.67
C PRO A 181 6.20 0.04 4.24
N SER A 182 7.37 0.30 4.81
CA SER A 182 8.12 -0.69 5.61
C SER A 182 8.83 -0.05 6.78
N LYS A 183 8.64 -0.62 7.97
CA LYS A 183 9.17 -0.14 9.24
C LYS A 183 10.29 -1.06 9.74
N TYR A 184 11.41 -0.48 10.14
CA TYR A 184 12.53 -1.18 10.77
C TYR A 184 12.80 -0.56 12.14
N PHE A 185 12.78 -1.40 13.18
CA PHE A 185 12.96 -0.98 14.57
C PHE A 185 14.39 -1.32 14.99
N VAL A 186 15.16 -0.29 15.32
CA VAL A 186 16.59 -0.36 15.57
C VAL A 186 16.87 0.01 17.03
N ASP A 187 17.65 -0.80 17.74
CA ASP A 187 18.06 -0.49 19.11
C ASP A 187 19.19 0.55 19.18
N ARG A 188 19.57 0.93 20.40
CA ARG A 188 20.61 1.94 20.65
C ARG A 188 22.00 1.53 20.16
N GLU A 189 22.25 0.23 19.96
CA GLU A 189 23.49 -0.31 19.39
C GLU A 189 23.47 -0.35 17.86
N GLY A 190 22.39 0.12 17.22
CA GLY A 190 22.26 0.13 15.76
C GLY A 190 21.89 -1.24 15.18
N LYS A 191 21.27 -2.14 15.96
CA LYS A 191 20.82 -3.46 15.48
C LYS A 191 19.33 -3.45 15.16
N ILE A 192 18.95 -4.07 14.04
CA ILE A 192 17.54 -4.29 13.70
C ILE A 192 16.98 -5.37 14.63
N ARG A 193 15.93 -5.01 15.37
CA ARG A 193 15.26 -5.87 16.36
C ARG A 193 13.90 -6.36 15.92
N ALA A 194 13.24 -5.60 15.05
CA ALA A 194 12.03 -6.02 14.37
C ALA A 194 11.91 -5.33 13.01
N GLN A 195 11.06 -5.90 12.18
CA GLN A 195 10.65 -5.33 10.90
C GLN A 195 9.15 -5.56 10.72
N HIS A 196 8.47 -4.58 10.16
CA HIS A 196 7.10 -4.72 9.69
C HIS A 196 6.99 -4.20 8.26
N ALA A 197 6.71 -5.09 7.30
CA ALA A 197 6.46 -4.73 5.92
C ALA A 197 4.94 -4.57 5.69
N GLY A 198 4.55 -3.47 5.07
CA GLY A 198 3.15 -3.14 4.78
C GLY A 198 2.49 -2.22 5.81
N GLU A 199 1.20 -1.96 5.55
CA GLU A 199 0.28 -1.23 6.41
C GLU A 199 -0.23 -2.13 7.55
N GLY A 200 -0.47 -1.54 8.73
CA GLY A 200 -1.10 -2.22 9.87
C GLY A 200 -0.15 -2.60 11.00
N ALA A 201 -0.62 -3.50 11.86
CA ALA A 201 0.04 -3.95 13.10
C ALA A 201 0.57 -2.79 13.97
N TYR A 202 -0.23 -1.72 14.08
CA TYR A 202 0.20 -0.50 14.76
C TYR A 202 0.41 -0.73 16.26
N GLY A 203 -0.50 -1.45 16.93
CA GLY A 203 -0.36 -1.77 18.35
C GLY A 203 0.87 -2.63 18.64
N GLU A 204 1.12 -3.65 17.82
CA GLU A 204 2.31 -4.50 17.94
C GLU A 204 3.60 -3.72 17.66
N SER A 205 3.57 -2.85 16.64
CA SER A 205 4.70 -1.98 16.29
C SER A 205 5.03 -0.99 17.41
N GLU A 206 4.01 -0.38 18.02
CA GLU A 206 4.21 0.52 19.17
C GLU A 206 4.74 -0.23 20.39
N GLN A 207 4.30 -1.47 20.63
CA GLN A 207 4.86 -2.30 21.69
C GLN A 207 6.35 -2.58 21.49
N VAL A 208 6.80 -2.77 20.24
CA VAL A 208 8.23 -2.88 19.92
C VAL A 208 8.95 -1.58 20.26
N VAL A 209 8.40 -0.43 19.88
CA VAL A 209 8.96 0.89 20.24
C VAL A 209 9.10 1.00 21.76
N GLN A 210 8.05 0.73 22.52
CA GLN A 210 8.10 0.81 23.98
C GLN A 210 9.09 -0.18 24.59
N ALA A 211 9.25 -1.38 24.01
CA ALA A 211 10.25 -2.34 24.46
C ALA A 211 11.67 -1.81 24.27
N LEU A 212 11.98 -1.26 23.08
CA LEU A 212 13.29 -0.67 22.80
C LEU A 212 13.60 0.53 23.70
N LEU A 213 12.58 1.35 24.01
CA LEU A 213 12.75 2.47 24.93
C LEU A 213 13.13 2.00 26.34
N ARG A 214 12.49 0.94 26.85
CA ARG A 214 12.78 0.36 28.18
C ARG A 214 14.14 -0.33 28.27
N GLU A 215 14.72 -0.75 27.15
CA GLU A 215 16.06 -1.33 27.10
C GLU A 215 17.18 -0.29 27.26
N GLN A 216 16.86 1.01 27.18
CA GLN A 216 17.85 2.07 27.39
C GLN A 216 18.42 2.06 28.81
N GLU A 217 19.72 2.31 28.94
CA GLU A 217 20.38 2.40 30.24
C GLU A 217 19.81 3.54 31.08
N GLY A 218 19.38 3.23 32.30
CA GLY A 218 18.81 4.21 33.21
C GLY A 218 17.38 4.63 32.89
N PHE A 219 16.67 3.92 32.02
CA PHE A 219 15.26 4.19 31.75
C PHE A 219 14.39 3.89 32.97
N ASP A 220 13.79 4.93 33.56
CA ASP A 220 12.91 4.85 34.72
C ASP A 220 11.56 5.56 34.52
N ALA A 221 11.34 6.15 33.34
CA ALA A 221 10.11 6.84 32.99
C ALA A 221 8.93 5.87 32.80
N GLU A 222 7.74 6.31 33.21
CA GLU A 222 6.50 5.62 32.87
C GLU A 222 6.09 5.98 31.44
N LEU A 223 6.00 4.96 30.57
CA LEU A 223 5.51 5.14 29.20
C LEU A 223 3.98 5.16 29.18
N PRO A 224 3.34 5.96 28.31
CA PRO A 224 1.90 5.91 28.13
C PRO A 224 1.45 4.51 27.67
N ALA A 225 0.17 4.21 27.88
CA ALA A 225 -0.43 3.03 27.25
C ALA A 225 -0.34 3.14 25.71
N PRO A 226 -0.22 2.00 25.01
CA PRO A 226 -0.33 1.98 23.55
C PRO A 226 -1.55 2.76 23.07
N MET A 227 -1.40 3.48 21.98
CA MET A 227 -2.46 4.32 21.44
C MET A 227 -3.62 3.47 20.93
N GLU A 228 -4.83 4.00 21.09
CA GLU A 228 -5.98 3.45 20.38
C GLU A 228 -5.80 3.66 18.87
N PRO A 229 -6.34 2.76 18.03
CA PRO A 229 -6.31 2.92 16.59
C PRO A 229 -6.92 4.26 16.16
N LEU A 230 -6.20 5.01 15.31
CA LEU A 230 -6.66 6.27 14.72
C LEU A 230 -7.85 6.09 13.78
N ARG A 231 -8.01 4.87 13.23
CA ARG A 231 -9.07 4.53 12.29
C ARG A 231 -9.86 3.33 12.79
N PRO A 232 -11.20 3.34 12.65
CA PRO A 232 -12.03 2.19 13.04
C PRO A 232 -11.62 0.88 12.35
N GLU A 233 -11.11 0.96 11.11
CA GLU A 233 -10.70 -0.19 10.32
C GLU A 233 -9.38 -0.83 10.79
N ASP A 234 -8.67 -0.19 11.71
CA ASP A 234 -7.50 -0.75 12.40
C ASP A 234 -7.83 -1.28 13.80
N GLY A 235 -9.09 -1.16 14.20
CA GLY A 235 -9.63 -1.63 15.46
C GLY A 235 -9.64 -3.16 15.58
N PRO A 236 -9.60 -3.69 16.82
CA PRO A 236 -9.93 -5.09 17.06
C PRO A 236 -11.28 -5.46 16.43
N GLY A 237 -11.32 -6.57 15.69
CA GLY A 237 -12.53 -7.04 15.03
C GLY A 237 -12.78 -6.46 13.63
N ALA A 238 -11.95 -5.53 13.16
CA ALA A 238 -11.98 -5.11 11.76
C ALA A 238 -11.72 -6.29 10.82
N VAL A 239 -12.39 -6.29 9.67
CA VAL A 239 -12.27 -7.36 8.66
C VAL A 239 -11.79 -6.74 7.36
N CYS A 240 -10.67 -7.25 6.85
CA CYS A 240 -10.14 -6.88 5.54
C CYS A 240 -10.43 -7.97 4.53
N TYR A 241 -11.16 -7.63 3.48
CA TYR A 241 -11.45 -8.55 2.39
C TYR A 241 -10.32 -8.54 1.36
N ARG A 242 -10.13 -9.65 0.65
CA ARG A 242 -9.22 -9.65 -0.51
C ARG A 242 -9.75 -8.63 -1.54
N VAL A 243 -8.88 -7.77 -2.03
CA VAL A 243 -9.22 -6.77 -3.07
C VAL A 243 -8.46 -7.02 -4.36
N THR A 244 -8.90 -6.30 -5.40
CA THR A 244 -8.09 -6.07 -6.59
C THR A 244 -6.73 -5.48 -6.17
N PRO A 245 -5.60 -6.10 -6.59
CA PRO A 245 -4.27 -5.53 -6.35
C PRO A 245 -4.12 -4.17 -7.04
N GLU A 246 -3.09 -3.43 -6.65
CA GLU A 246 -2.71 -2.19 -7.33
C GLU A 246 -2.54 -2.42 -8.85
N LEU A 247 -3.12 -1.52 -9.64
CA LEU A 247 -3.09 -1.60 -11.10
C LEU A 247 -2.32 -0.42 -11.67
N TYR A 248 -1.17 -0.71 -12.27
CA TYR A 248 -0.36 0.29 -12.95
C TYR A 248 -0.91 0.59 -14.36
N CYS A 249 -0.90 1.87 -14.74
CA CYS A 249 -1.34 2.34 -16.05
C CYS A 249 -0.24 2.23 -17.11
N GLY A 250 1.03 2.26 -16.72
CA GLY A 250 2.18 2.11 -17.62
C GLY A 250 2.52 0.65 -17.95
N TYR A 251 3.18 0.42 -19.08
CA TYR A 251 3.44 -0.95 -19.57
C TYR A 251 4.55 -1.70 -18.80
N SER A 252 5.36 -1.04 -17.96
CA SER A 252 6.45 -1.70 -17.23
C SER A 252 5.96 -2.59 -16.09
N ARG A 253 4.82 -2.22 -15.47
CA ARG A 253 4.21 -2.96 -14.35
C ARG A 253 2.73 -3.29 -14.59
N GLY A 254 2.09 -2.59 -15.53
CA GLY A 254 0.66 -2.67 -15.80
C GLY A 254 0.27 -3.72 -16.83
N ILE A 255 -1.03 -4.01 -16.89
CA ILE A 255 -1.64 -4.91 -17.87
C ILE A 255 -2.74 -4.15 -18.61
N ILE A 256 -2.50 -3.86 -19.89
CA ILE A 256 -3.49 -3.24 -20.79
C ILE A 256 -4.21 -4.33 -21.56
N GLY A 257 -5.50 -4.51 -21.27
CA GLY A 257 -6.35 -5.58 -21.79
C GLY A 257 -6.89 -5.38 -23.20
N ASN A 258 -6.57 -4.27 -23.85
CA ASN A 258 -6.96 -4.01 -25.24
C ASN A 258 -6.37 -5.05 -26.20
N LEU A 259 -7.07 -5.31 -27.30
CA LEU A 259 -6.59 -6.20 -28.36
C LEU A 259 -5.26 -5.68 -28.91
N GLY A 260 -4.23 -6.53 -28.92
CA GLY A 260 -2.88 -6.14 -29.34
C GLY A 260 -2.00 -5.55 -28.24
N GLY A 261 -2.52 -5.42 -27.01
CA GLY A 261 -1.77 -4.92 -25.85
C GLY A 261 -1.43 -3.43 -25.95
N PRO A 262 -0.54 -2.93 -25.07
CA PRO A 262 -0.09 -1.54 -25.13
C PRO A 262 0.70 -1.30 -26.42
N GLN A 263 0.56 -0.10 -26.98
CA GLN A 263 1.40 0.44 -28.03
C GLN A 263 2.41 1.40 -27.38
N PRO A 264 3.65 0.93 -27.07
CA PRO A 264 4.58 1.68 -26.22
C PRO A 264 5.01 3.01 -26.84
N ASP A 265 5.08 4.03 -26.00
CA ASP A 265 5.78 5.31 -26.23
C ASP A 265 5.36 6.07 -27.50
N ARG A 266 4.12 5.85 -27.96
CA ARG A 266 3.53 6.58 -29.08
C ARG A 266 2.05 6.85 -28.88
N PRO A 267 1.50 7.96 -29.41
CA PRO A 267 0.06 8.17 -29.43
C PRO A 267 -0.61 7.03 -30.21
N HIS A 268 -1.61 6.41 -29.61
CA HIS A 268 -2.40 5.37 -30.24
C HIS A 268 -3.87 5.53 -29.88
N ARG A 269 -4.75 5.21 -30.82
CA ARG A 269 -6.19 5.16 -30.58
C ARG A 269 -6.58 3.74 -30.19
N TYR A 270 -6.96 3.57 -28.94
CA TYR A 270 -7.49 2.32 -28.41
C TYR A 270 -9.00 2.26 -28.61
N SER A 271 -9.52 1.03 -28.62
CA SER A 271 -10.95 0.74 -28.62
C SER A 271 -11.22 -0.23 -27.48
N ASP A 272 -12.15 0.13 -26.60
CA ASP A 272 -12.59 -0.75 -25.53
C ASP A 272 -13.43 -1.92 -26.09
N PRO A 273 -13.08 -3.19 -25.82
CA PRO A 273 -13.87 -4.35 -26.25
C PRO A 273 -15.23 -4.49 -25.53
N GLY A 274 -15.49 -3.71 -24.47
CA GLY A 274 -16.72 -3.74 -23.68
C GLY A 274 -16.85 -4.94 -22.73
N LYS A 275 -15.82 -5.80 -22.65
CA LYS A 275 -15.71 -6.90 -21.69
C LYS A 275 -14.44 -6.74 -20.90
N HIS A 276 -14.58 -6.57 -19.59
CA HIS A 276 -13.47 -6.28 -18.70
C HIS A 276 -13.18 -7.45 -17.76
N VAL A 277 -11.91 -7.86 -17.72
CA VAL A 277 -11.41 -8.80 -16.72
C VAL A 277 -10.97 -8.01 -15.49
N GLU A 278 -11.30 -8.52 -14.30
CA GLU A 278 -10.88 -7.91 -13.04
C GLU A 278 -9.36 -7.81 -12.95
N GLY A 279 -8.86 -6.68 -12.46
CA GLY A 279 -7.42 -6.44 -12.34
C GLY A 279 -6.73 -6.17 -13.68
N THR A 280 -7.48 -5.77 -14.72
CA THR A 280 -6.94 -5.37 -16.02
C THR A 280 -7.51 -4.01 -16.42
N LEU A 281 -6.67 -3.14 -16.98
CA LEU A 281 -7.06 -1.82 -17.46
C LEU A 281 -7.40 -1.85 -18.95
N TYR A 282 -8.50 -1.22 -19.34
CA TYR A 282 -8.94 -1.11 -20.73
C TYR A 282 -9.04 0.36 -21.13
N LEU A 283 -8.47 0.69 -22.28
CA LEU A 283 -8.39 2.06 -22.79
C LEU A 283 -9.37 2.26 -23.96
N ASP A 284 -9.98 3.43 -24.03
CA ASP A 284 -10.73 3.92 -25.18
C ASP A 284 -10.30 5.35 -25.51
N GLY A 285 -10.30 5.69 -26.81
CA GLY A 285 -9.81 6.98 -27.28
C GLY A 285 -8.29 7.03 -27.43
N HIS A 286 -7.71 8.24 -27.40
CA HIS A 286 -6.30 8.44 -27.68
C HIS A 286 -5.47 8.39 -26.40
N TRP A 287 -4.45 7.53 -26.37
CA TRP A 287 -3.54 7.39 -25.24
C TRP A 287 -2.10 7.25 -25.74
N MET A 288 -1.18 7.79 -24.96
CA MET A 288 0.24 7.44 -25.02
C MET A 288 0.54 6.62 -23.76
N VAL A 289 0.85 5.35 -23.92
CA VAL A 289 1.20 4.45 -22.81
C VAL A 289 2.72 4.36 -22.75
N SER A 290 3.28 4.91 -21.69
CA SER A 290 4.71 4.93 -21.38
C SER A 290 5.04 3.84 -20.36
N GLY A 291 6.31 3.73 -19.97
CA GLY A 291 6.74 2.73 -18.98
C GLY A 291 5.97 2.80 -17.65
N GLU A 292 5.78 4.00 -17.10
CA GLU A 292 5.16 4.20 -15.78
C GLU A 292 3.71 4.71 -15.80
N ASN A 293 3.25 5.27 -16.93
CA ASN A 293 1.95 5.95 -16.99
C ASN A 293 1.22 5.76 -18.33
N ALA A 294 -0.08 6.08 -18.31
CA ALA A 294 -0.87 6.34 -19.50
C ALA A 294 -1.31 7.81 -19.49
N ALA A 295 -0.97 8.55 -20.54
CA ALA A 295 -1.27 9.97 -20.67
C ALA A 295 -2.11 10.27 -21.92
N ARG A 296 -2.96 11.29 -21.83
CA ARG A 296 -3.68 11.81 -22.99
C ARG A 296 -2.71 12.60 -23.89
N PRO A 297 -2.53 12.25 -25.17
CA PRO A 297 -1.65 12.99 -26.06
C PRO A 297 -2.26 14.33 -26.47
N PHE A 298 -1.40 15.33 -26.70
CA PHE A 298 -1.83 16.66 -27.17
C PHE A 298 -2.53 16.60 -28.53
N GLY A 299 -3.61 17.37 -28.68
CA GLY A 299 -4.43 17.44 -29.89
C GLY A 299 -5.32 16.22 -30.13
N ALA A 300 -5.49 15.36 -29.11
CA ALA A 300 -6.37 14.20 -29.19
C ALA A 300 -7.82 14.62 -29.49
N GLN A 301 -8.48 13.87 -30.37
CA GLN A 301 -9.89 14.09 -30.72
C GLN A 301 -10.78 13.23 -29.82
N GLY A 302 -11.86 13.84 -29.28
CA GLY A 302 -12.81 13.20 -28.37
C GLY A 302 -12.20 12.85 -27.00
N PRO A 303 -12.97 12.30 -26.06
CA PRO A 303 -12.49 11.93 -24.74
C PRO A 303 -11.53 10.74 -24.78
N SER A 304 -10.62 10.70 -23.80
CA SER A 304 -9.80 9.52 -23.49
C SER A 304 -10.36 8.87 -22.22
N ARG A 305 -10.72 7.59 -22.30
CA ARG A 305 -11.32 6.84 -21.19
C ARG A 305 -10.43 5.68 -20.81
N MET A 306 -10.41 5.38 -19.52
CA MET A 306 -9.94 4.10 -19.00
C MET A 306 -11.02 3.47 -18.13
N THR A 307 -11.21 2.16 -18.31
CA THR A 307 -12.21 1.39 -17.59
C THR A 307 -11.56 0.17 -16.96
N LEU A 308 -11.96 -0.13 -15.73
CA LEU A 308 -11.55 -1.31 -15.00
C LEU A 308 -12.73 -1.91 -14.23
N THR A 309 -12.71 -3.23 -14.08
CA THR A 309 -13.52 -3.93 -13.10
C THR A 309 -12.67 -4.24 -11.88
N TYR A 310 -13.18 -3.95 -10.69
CA TYR A 310 -12.47 -4.12 -9.43
C TYR A 310 -13.39 -4.67 -8.33
N MET A 311 -12.77 -5.12 -7.23
CA MET A 311 -13.42 -5.54 -6.00
C MET A 311 -12.73 -4.84 -4.82
N ALA A 312 -13.38 -3.82 -4.27
CA ALA A 312 -12.87 -2.96 -3.19
C ALA A 312 -13.98 -2.04 -2.66
N ALA A 313 -13.78 -1.46 -1.47
CA ALA A 313 -14.63 -0.40 -0.91
C ALA A 313 -14.21 1.01 -1.37
N ASP A 314 -12.91 1.27 -1.48
CA ASP A 314 -12.39 2.55 -1.95
C ASP A 314 -11.55 2.37 -3.21
N VAL A 315 -11.52 3.42 -4.04
CA VAL A 315 -10.62 3.51 -5.20
C VAL A 315 -9.92 4.86 -5.23
N ASN A 316 -8.62 4.82 -5.46
CA ASN A 316 -7.77 5.98 -5.60
C ASN A 316 -7.00 5.90 -6.92
N LEU A 317 -6.57 7.04 -7.45
CA LEU A 317 -5.79 7.12 -8.68
C LEU A 317 -4.65 8.13 -8.53
N VAL A 318 -3.43 7.69 -8.82
CA VAL A 318 -2.26 8.58 -8.92
C VAL A 318 -2.27 9.26 -10.28
N MET A 319 -2.30 10.60 -10.27
CA MET A 319 -2.35 11.41 -11.48
C MET A 319 -1.30 12.53 -11.45
N HIS A 320 -0.86 12.93 -12.63
CA HIS A 320 -0.02 14.10 -12.84
C HIS A 320 -0.76 15.10 -13.76
N PRO A 321 -0.77 16.40 -13.42
CA PRO A 321 -1.41 17.43 -14.24
C PRO A 321 -0.74 17.55 -15.63
N PRO A 322 -1.37 18.21 -16.61
CA PRO A 322 -0.74 18.57 -17.87
C PRO A 322 0.64 19.21 -17.69
N ILE A 323 1.67 18.63 -18.34
CA ILE A 323 3.08 19.06 -18.22
C ILE A 323 3.27 20.55 -18.56
N MET A 324 2.44 21.13 -19.42
CA MET A 324 2.49 22.55 -19.80
C MET A 324 1.86 23.50 -18.77
N GLY A 325 1.76 23.09 -17.50
CA GLY A 325 1.62 23.99 -16.35
C GLY A 325 0.19 24.41 -16.00
N GLY A 326 -0.80 23.59 -16.35
CA GLY A 326 -2.20 23.81 -15.97
C GLY A 326 -2.73 22.71 -15.07
N SER A 327 -3.92 22.91 -14.52
CA SER A 327 -4.73 21.81 -14.02
C SER A 327 -5.38 21.05 -15.18
N GLY A 328 -5.67 19.77 -14.97
CA GLY A 328 -6.55 18.99 -15.82
C GLY A 328 -7.80 18.56 -15.08
N GLU A 329 -8.78 18.05 -15.82
CA GLU A 329 -10.01 17.51 -15.26
C GLU A 329 -10.16 16.04 -15.66
N ALA A 330 -10.58 15.22 -14.71
CA ALA A 330 -10.94 13.83 -14.92
C ALA A 330 -12.35 13.58 -14.39
N ARG A 331 -13.27 13.14 -15.25
CA ARG A 331 -14.60 12.68 -14.84
C ARG A 331 -14.53 11.23 -14.39
N VAL A 332 -15.19 10.93 -13.27
CA VAL A 332 -15.25 9.60 -12.66
C VAL A 332 -16.68 9.08 -12.76
N LEU A 333 -16.82 7.84 -13.23
CA LEU A 333 -18.08 7.12 -13.27
C LEU A 333 -17.92 5.79 -12.52
N LEU A 334 -18.71 5.60 -11.48
CA LEU A 334 -18.89 4.36 -10.75
C LEU A 334 -20.15 3.66 -11.28
N ASP A 335 -19.98 2.47 -11.84
CA ASP A 335 -21.05 1.67 -12.45
C ASP A 335 -21.88 2.44 -13.49
N GLY A 336 -21.23 3.35 -14.21
CA GLY A 336 -21.81 4.17 -15.28
C GLY A 336 -22.34 5.53 -14.83
N GLU A 337 -22.41 5.79 -13.53
CA GLU A 337 -22.93 7.05 -12.97
C GLU A 337 -21.86 7.78 -12.15
N PRO A 338 -21.89 9.12 -12.05
CA PRO A 338 -21.01 9.85 -11.13
C PRO A 338 -21.15 9.34 -9.69
N PRO A 339 -20.05 9.11 -8.94
CA PRO A 339 -20.15 8.76 -7.54
C PRO A 339 -20.81 9.93 -6.77
N ALA A 340 -21.74 9.61 -5.87
CA ALA A 340 -22.56 10.59 -5.18
C ALA A 340 -22.71 10.27 -3.68
N GLY A 341 -22.98 11.31 -2.88
CA GLY A 341 -23.16 11.18 -1.44
C GLY A 341 -21.95 10.54 -0.77
N ASP A 342 -22.18 9.50 0.01
CA ASP A 342 -21.12 8.81 0.73
C ASP A 342 -20.18 7.99 -0.16
N ALA A 343 -20.56 7.72 -1.41
CA ALA A 343 -19.71 7.00 -2.36
C ALA A 343 -18.65 7.89 -3.03
N ALA A 344 -18.82 9.22 -3.00
CA ALA A 344 -17.88 10.16 -3.62
C ALA A 344 -16.63 10.31 -2.75
N GLY A 345 -15.46 9.99 -3.32
CA GLY A 345 -14.19 10.30 -2.70
C GLY A 345 -13.98 11.81 -2.56
N GLU A 346 -13.12 12.21 -1.63
CA GLU A 346 -12.85 13.62 -1.29
C GLU A 346 -12.42 14.47 -2.49
N ASP A 347 -11.81 13.85 -3.50
CA ASP A 347 -11.33 14.53 -4.70
C ASP A 347 -12.30 14.50 -5.87
N ALA A 348 -13.40 13.74 -5.77
CA ALA A 348 -14.33 13.45 -6.86
C ALA A 348 -15.78 13.82 -6.53
N GLU A 349 -16.01 14.80 -5.67
CA GLU A 349 -17.35 15.32 -5.39
C GLU A 349 -18.02 15.81 -6.69
N GLY A 350 -19.21 15.29 -6.99
CA GLY A 350 -19.90 15.56 -8.26
C GLY A 350 -19.33 14.79 -9.46
N GLY A 351 -18.45 13.82 -9.22
CA GLY A 351 -17.85 12.95 -10.24
C GLY A 351 -16.83 13.62 -11.13
N VAL A 352 -16.24 14.74 -10.71
CA VAL A 352 -15.15 15.42 -11.44
C VAL A 352 -14.00 15.67 -10.47
N VAL A 353 -12.79 15.33 -10.91
CA VAL A 353 -11.54 15.55 -10.18
C VAL A 353 -10.75 16.63 -10.88
N THR A 354 -10.34 17.65 -10.12
CA THR A 354 -9.36 18.64 -10.58
C THR A 354 -7.95 18.14 -10.27
N VAL A 355 -7.16 17.89 -11.31
CA VAL A 355 -5.78 17.42 -11.21
C VAL A 355 -4.84 18.59 -11.36
N ASP A 356 -4.31 19.09 -10.25
CA ASP A 356 -3.53 20.31 -10.12
C ASP A 356 -2.08 20.08 -9.65
N LYS A 357 -1.79 18.93 -9.03
CA LYS A 357 -0.46 18.52 -8.59
C LYS A 357 -0.25 17.01 -8.72
N PRO A 358 0.99 16.53 -8.88
CA PRO A 358 1.25 15.10 -8.95
C PRO A 358 1.03 14.45 -7.58
N ARG A 359 -0.06 13.71 -7.41
CA ARG A 359 -0.40 13.00 -6.17
C ARG A 359 -1.42 11.89 -6.40
N MET A 360 -1.75 11.17 -5.34
CA MET A 360 -2.92 10.30 -5.29
C MET A 360 -4.20 11.14 -5.08
N TYR A 361 -5.25 10.78 -5.83
CA TYR A 361 -6.59 11.35 -5.72
C TYR A 361 -7.60 10.28 -5.29
N ARG A 362 -8.46 10.58 -4.31
CA ARG A 362 -9.50 9.70 -3.77
C ARG A 362 -10.77 9.80 -4.61
N LEU A 363 -11.07 8.75 -5.39
CA LEU A 363 -12.14 8.79 -6.39
C LEU A 363 -13.48 8.27 -5.84
N VAL A 364 -13.44 7.12 -5.15
CA VAL A 364 -14.61 6.42 -4.62
C VAL A 364 -14.30 6.01 -3.18
N ARG A 365 -15.28 6.11 -2.29
CA ARG A 365 -15.13 5.69 -0.89
C ARG A 365 -16.34 4.89 -0.39
N GLY A 366 -16.11 3.95 0.52
CA GLY A 366 -17.15 3.34 1.34
C GLY A 366 -18.25 2.61 0.57
N VAL A 367 -17.96 2.09 -0.63
CA VAL A 367 -18.91 1.20 -1.33
C VAL A 367 -18.81 -0.22 -0.76
N ASP A 368 -19.84 -1.04 -1.02
CA ASP A 368 -19.80 -2.44 -0.64
C ASP A 368 -18.62 -3.15 -1.31
N VAL A 369 -17.99 -4.11 -0.63
CA VAL A 369 -16.86 -4.87 -1.19
C VAL A 369 -17.38 -5.94 -2.16
N GLU A 370 -17.85 -5.47 -3.30
CA GLU A 370 -18.39 -6.25 -4.40
C GLU A 370 -17.68 -5.90 -5.71
N ARG A 371 -18.12 -6.51 -6.81
CA ARG A 371 -17.59 -6.23 -8.13
C ARG A 371 -18.21 -4.93 -8.66
N HIS A 372 -17.37 -3.92 -8.85
CA HIS A 372 -17.74 -2.63 -9.44
C HIS A 372 -16.98 -2.36 -10.73
N THR A 373 -17.49 -1.43 -11.53
CA THR A 373 -16.83 -0.90 -12.71
C THR A 373 -16.51 0.58 -12.49
N LEU A 374 -15.24 0.95 -12.61
CA LEU A 374 -14.81 2.35 -12.61
C LEU A 374 -14.45 2.77 -14.03
N THR A 375 -14.94 3.93 -14.46
CA THR A 375 -14.45 4.61 -15.66
C THR A 375 -13.92 5.99 -15.29
N VAL A 376 -12.71 6.30 -15.75
CA VAL A 376 -12.12 7.64 -15.66
C VAL A 376 -11.97 8.20 -17.07
N GLU A 377 -12.52 9.39 -17.30
CA GLU A 377 -12.55 10.09 -18.58
C GLU A 377 -11.82 11.43 -18.47
N THR A 378 -11.02 11.79 -19.47
CA THR A 378 -10.43 13.13 -19.55
C THR A 378 -10.40 13.66 -20.99
N GLU A 379 -10.60 14.96 -21.12
CA GLU A 379 -10.32 15.73 -22.34
C GLU A 379 -9.09 16.64 -22.18
N SER A 380 -8.47 16.65 -21.00
CA SER A 380 -7.30 17.47 -20.70
C SER A 380 -6.02 16.87 -21.29
N ASP A 381 -5.53 17.49 -22.35
CA ASP A 381 -4.29 17.10 -22.99
C ASP A 381 -3.11 17.11 -22.01
N GLY A 382 -2.31 16.04 -22.03
CA GLY A 382 -1.14 15.89 -21.19
C GLY A 382 -1.44 15.41 -19.75
N LEU A 383 -2.71 15.25 -19.35
CA LEU A 383 -3.03 14.60 -18.07
C LEU A 383 -2.54 13.15 -18.12
N ALA A 384 -1.81 12.74 -17.10
CA ALA A 384 -1.23 11.41 -16.98
C ALA A 384 -1.74 10.67 -15.75
N THR A 385 -1.91 9.36 -15.89
CA THR A 385 -2.38 8.45 -14.83
C THR A 385 -1.36 7.33 -14.62
N PHE A 386 -1.13 6.95 -13.36
CA PHE A 386 0.01 6.10 -12.99
C PHE A 386 -0.43 4.79 -12.36
N ALA A 387 -1.27 4.81 -11.33
CA ALA A 387 -1.74 3.61 -10.66
C ALA A 387 -3.09 3.80 -9.97
N PHE A 388 -3.91 2.75 -10.00
CA PHE A 388 -5.09 2.60 -9.16
C PHE A 388 -4.76 1.79 -7.91
N THR A 389 -5.18 2.29 -6.75
CA THR A 389 -5.05 1.61 -5.46
C THR A 389 -6.40 1.45 -4.76
N PHE A 390 -6.52 0.42 -3.94
CA PHE A 390 -7.78 -0.09 -3.42
C PHE A 390 -7.70 -0.41 -1.93
N THR A 391 -8.81 -0.26 -1.22
CA THR A 391 -8.98 -0.70 0.19
C THR A 391 -10.28 -1.48 0.36
N SER A 392 -10.40 -2.25 1.46
CA SER A 392 -11.63 -2.98 1.79
C SER A 392 -11.78 -3.29 3.27
N CYS A 393 -10.90 -2.76 4.12
CA CYS A 393 -11.05 -2.99 5.55
C CYS A 393 -12.30 -2.25 6.01
N VAL A 394 -13.21 -2.97 6.65
CA VAL A 394 -14.43 -2.40 7.22
C VAL A 394 -14.35 -2.45 8.73
N ALA A 395 -14.85 -1.38 9.36
CA ALA A 395 -14.98 -1.33 10.80
C ALA A 395 -15.85 -2.50 11.31
N PRO A 396 -15.58 -3.04 12.50
CA PRO A 396 -16.50 -3.99 13.13
C PRO A 396 -17.88 -3.34 13.29
N PRO A 397 -18.99 -4.09 13.11
CA PRO A 397 -20.32 -3.56 13.38
C PRO A 397 -20.39 -3.11 14.84
N PRO A 398 -21.08 -1.98 15.14
CA PRO A 398 -21.23 -1.52 16.53
C PRO A 398 -21.86 -2.63 17.38
N GLU A 399 -21.32 -2.83 18.59
CA GLU A 399 -21.88 -3.81 19.54
C GLU A 399 -23.36 -3.51 19.78
N ALA A 400 -24.21 -4.53 19.57
CA ALA A 400 -25.66 -4.43 19.57
C ALA A 400 -26.30 -4.39 20.97
#